data_AF-A0A534KX85-F1
#
_entry.id   AF-A0A534KX85-F1
#
_cell.length_a   1.000
_cell.length_b   1.000
_cell.length_c   1.000
_cell.angle_alpha   90.00
_cell.angle_beta   90.00
_cell.angle_gamma   90.00
#
_symmetry.space_group_name_H-M   'P 1'
#
loop_
_entity.id
_entity.type
_entity.pdbx_description
1 polymer ?
#
loop_
_entity_poly.entity_id
_entity_poly.type
_entity_poly.pdbx_seq_one_letter_code
_entity_poly.pdbx_strand_id
1 'polypeptide(L)'
;MPDQVLHDLAAAHGLDPTRYPNRSSLIEALASRPDAEVLLTEADRRRMEYHLERLRPRQLRELGERHRVSLLGLKRKSDLVAAIAAAPGSPEILMELEAQDTAERDSGLVLGRDADVDYERVEELLEQARKRFQERQFEAALTAAQEASRVAERTTEQLRRASWSYAVLAAQGLLEPCNAEDPETATARALLDRARDVFFQGQLLDDAFLRDLVRAAEVAHAREADRVRDLLALTRDSIREAANLGASIALAEGAWKRGGDFLDRDRLAAARESFVEASQRVEDARTRRIREVEESIGFVADHIGLARNVGADMREAEDLHQAAQTAIAAGEHGHAGDLLKRAERLAMKGQQRQIERAMQLRQAQVEKAQAIIGACEPVLKEAESYDLSATEVRVLLRQARDVLTKGDYVAGLTFARNAEEAAQRLEAQVADERRRRGIQKPASGTCGVCRSTRVTFQDDGWGRCEDCGTTFRWRGPFGVWERLKAILVP
;
A
#
# COMPACT_ATOMS: atom_id res chain seq x y z
N MET A 1 -2.66 17.29 -72.31
CA MET A 1 -2.68 18.77 -72.31
C MET A 1 -2.16 19.32 -70.98
N PRO A 2 -1.09 20.11 -70.95
CA PRO A 2 -0.58 20.78 -69.74
C PRO A 2 -1.58 21.80 -69.17
N ASP A 3 -1.57 22.04 -67.85
CA ASP A 3 -2.49 23.00 -67.21
C ASP A 3 -2.28 24.44 -67.71
N GLN A 4 -1.03 24.85 -67.95
CA GLN A 4 -0.72 26.16 -68.50
C GLN A 4 -1.39 26.39 -69.87
N VAL A 5 -1.36 25.39 -70.75
CA VAL A 5 -2.01 25.47 -72.07
C VAL A 5 -3.54 25.55 -71.95
N LEU A 6 -4.12 24.81 -70.99
CA LEU A 6 -5.55 24.86 -70.70
C LEU A 6 -5.97 26.23 -70.15
N HIS A 7 -5.17 26.82 -69.26
CA HIS A 7 -5.40 28.15 -68.68
C HIS A 7 -5.28 29.26 -69.73
N ASP A 8 -4.26 29.21 -70.57
CA ASP A 8 -4.06 30.19 -71.64
C ASP A 8 -5.17 30.11 -72.71
N LEU A 9 -5.62 28.89 -73.02
CA LEU A 9 -6.77 28.66 -73.91
C LEU A 9 -8.06 29.22 -73.29
N ALA A 10 -8.31 28.96 -72.01
CA ALA A 10 -9.45 29.52 -71.28
C ALA A 10 -9.45 31.06 -71.30
N ALA A 11 -8.30 31.68 -70.99
CA ALA A 11 -8.16 33.14 -71.01
C ALA A 11 -8.41 33.74 -72.40
N ALA A 12 -7.92 33.10 -73.47
CA ALA A 12 -8.12 33.56 -74.84
C ALA A 12 -9.58 33.53 -75.29
N HIS A 13 -10.39 32.66 -74.69
CA HIS A 13 -11.82 32.54 -74.97
C HIS A 13 -12.71 33.22 -73.92
N GLY A 14 -12.13 34.07 -73.06
CA GLY A 14 -12.84 34.92 -72.10
C GLY A 14 -13.35 34.18 -70.86
N LEU A 15 -12.82 32.98 -70.57
CA LEU A 15 -13.10 32.25 -69.34
C LEU A 15 -12.04 32.58 -68.29
N ASP A 16 -12.49 32.95 -67.09
CA ASP A 16 -11.61 33.12 -65.93
C ASP A 16 -11.33 31.74 -65.31
N PRO A 17 -10.09 31.22 -65.41
CA PRO A 17 -9.81 29.87 -64.97
C PRO A 17 -9.90 29.68 -63.46
N THR A 18 -9.82 30.76 -62.68
CA THR A 18 -9.90 30.71 -61.20
C THR A 18 -11.31 30.44 -60.68
N ARG A 19 -12.32 30.58 -61.54
CA ARG A 19 -13.73 30.34 -61.22
C ARG A 19 -14.15 28.87 -61.35
N TYR A 20 -13.25 28.01 -61.83
CA TYR A 20 -13.51 26.59 -62.04
C TYR A 20 -12.78 25.77 -60.98
N PRO A 21 -13.49 24.98 -60.15
CA PRO A 21 -12.93 24.32 -58.98
C PRO A 21 -11.96 23.19 -59.31
N ASN A 22 -12.05 22.63 -60.52
CA ASN A 22 -11.14 21.57 -60.97
C ASN A 22 -10.95 21.61 -62.49
N ARG A 23 -9.88 20.96 -62.94
CA ARG A 23 -9.50 20.85 -64.35
C ARG A 23 -10.62 20.34 -65.26
N SER A 24 -11.40 19.37 -64.80
CA SER A 24 -12.51 18.79 -65.57
C SER A 24 -13.62 19.80 -65.85
N SER A 25 -13.99 20.60 -64.85
CA SER A 25 -15.01 21.65 -64.99
C SER A 25 -14.60 22.77 -65.96
N LEU A 26 -13.31 23.09 -66.04
CA LEU A 26 -12.78 24.05 -67.00
C LEU A 26 -12.80 23.49 -68.44
N ILE A 27 -12.48 22.21 -68.60
CA ILE A 27 -12.54 21.51 -69.90
C ILE A 27 -13.98 21.42 -70.39
N GLU A 28 -14.94 21.09 -69.53
CA GLU A 28 -16.37 21.03 -69.86
C GLU A 28 -16.91 22.41 -70.29
N ALA A 29 -16.52 23.48 -69.60
CA ALA A 29 -16.91 24.83 -69.96
C ALA A 29 -16.37 25.27 -71.33
N LEU A 30 -15.13 24.88 -71.66
CA LEU A 30 -14.56 25.09 -72.99
C LEU A 30 -15.27 24.25 -74.06
N ALA A 31 -15.58 22.99 -73.77
CA ALA A 31 -16.26 22.09 -74.70
C ALA A 31 -17.72 22.47 -74.99
N SER A 32 -18.40 23.15 -74.05
CA SER A 32 -19.79 23.61 -74.22
C SER A 32 -19.97 24.81 -75.16
N ARG A 33 -18.89 25.32 -75.75
CA ARG A 33 -18.93 26.48 -76.65
C ARG A 33 -19.31 26.09 -78.08
N PRO A 34 -19.99 26.97 -78.84
CA PRO A 34 -20.44 26.69 -80.20
C PRO A 34 -19.29 26.55 -81.23
N ASP A 35 -18.07 26.94 -80.88
CA ASP A 35 -16.86 26.95 -81.70
C ASP A 35 -15.89 25.78 -81.38
N ALA A 36 -16.42 24.60 -81.02
CA ALA A 36 -15.64 23.46 -80.54
C ALA A 36 -14.53 22.98 -81.50
N GLU A 37 -14.78 22.95 -82.82
CA GLU A 37 -13.75 22.53 -83.80
C GLU A 37 -12.59 23.54 -83.92
N VAL A 38 -12.90 24.84 -83.84
CA VAL A 38 -11.89 25.92 -83.85
C VAL A 38 -11.08 25.89 -82.56
N LEU A 39 -11.75 25.64 -81.43
CA LEU A 39 -11.13 25.45 -80.13
C LEU A 39 -10.16 24.26 -80.09
N LEU A 40 -10.51 23.14 -80.71
CA LEU A 40 -9.63 21.97 -80.80
C LEU A 40 -8.38 22.26 -81.63
N THR A 41 -8.54 22.93 -82.77
CA THR A 41 -7.41 23.30 -83.65
C THR A 41 -6.46 24.28 -82.95
N GLU A 42 -7.00 25.26 -82.23
CA GLU A 42 -6.22 26.22 -81.44
C GLU A 42 -5.56 25.56 -80.21
N ALA A 43 -6.25 24.62 -79.55
CA ALA A 43 -5.70 23.84 -78.46
C ALA A 43 -4.50 23.02 -78.92
N ASP A 44 -4.59 22.33 -80.06
CA ASP A 44 -3.50 21.53 -80.62
C ASP A 44 -2.32 22.42 -81.04
N ARG A 45 -2.58 23.59 -81.63
CA ARG A 45 -1.54 24.59 -81.94
C ARG A 45 -0.80 25.05 -80.69
N ARG A 46 -1.51 25.41 -79.61
CA ARG A 46 -0.90 25.85 -78.35
C ARG A 46 -0.17 24.72 -77.62
N ARG A 47 -0.67 23.48 -77.70
CA ARG A 47 0.03 22.31 -77.17
C ARG A 47 1.34 22.08 -77.91
N MET A 48 1.32 22.17 -79.23
CA MET A 48 2.52 22.09 -80.05
C MET A 48 3.54 23.17 -79.68
N GLU A 49 3.12 24.43 -79.60
CA GLU A 49 3.98 25.54 -79.20
C GLU A 49 4.60 25.33 -77.82
N TYR A 50 3.80 24.88 -76.85
CA TYR A 50 4.28 24.56 -75.51
C TYR A 50 5.40 23.51 -75.49
N HIS A 51 5.28 22.42 -76.25
CA HIS A 51 6.33 21.39 -76.31
C HIS A 51 7.57 21.90 -77.06
N LEU A 52 7.40 22.60 -78.19
CA LEU A 52 8.50 23.13 -78.98
C LEU A 52 9.29 24.24 -78.24
N GLU A 53 8.62 25.08 -77.44
CA GLU A 53 9.27 26.10 -76.64
C GLU A 53 10.22 25.54 -75.58
N ARG A 54 10.06 24.29 -75.16
CA ARG A 54 10.96 23.65 -74.19
C ARG A 54 12.23 23.07 -74.82
N LEU A 55 12.22 22.88 -76.14
CA LEU A 55 13.37 22.37 -76.88
C LEU A 55 14.43 23.46 -77.12
N ARG A 56 15.69 23.05 -77.19
CA ARG A 56 16.80 23.94 -77.58
C ARG A 56 16.74 24.21 -79.09
N PRO A 57 17.24 25.36 -79.58
CA PRO A 57 17.24 25.68 -81.01
C PRO A 57 17.88 24.62 -81.92
N ARG A 58 18.86 23.88 -81.41
CA ARG A 58 19.48 22.75 -82.12
C ARG A 58 18.50 21.58 -82.30
N GLN A 59 17.78 21.21 -81.24
CA GLN A 59 16.79 20.13 -81.26
C GLN A 59 15.59 20.48 -82.16
N LEU A 60 15.19 21.76 -82.19
CA LEU A 60 14.16 22.25 -83.13
C LEU A 60 14.58 22.09 -84.59
N ARG A 61 15.86 22.31 -84.91
CA ARG A 61 16.38 22.09 -86.27
C ARG A 61 16.46 20.62 -86.63
N GLU A 62 16.94 19.78 -85.71
CA GLU A 62 16.97 18.32 -85.88
C GLU A 62 15.55 17.75 -86.05
N LEU A 63 14.56 18.30 -85.33
CA LEU A 63 13.16 17.94 -85.48
C LEU A 63 12.58 18.42 -86.83
N GLY A 64 12.90 19.65 -87.25
CA GLY A 64 12.52 20.15 -88.57
C GLY A 64 13.12 19.35 -89.73
N GLU A 65 14.38 18.94 -89.63
CA GLU A 65 15.03 18.08 -90.64
C GLU A 65 14.35 16.71 -90.75
N ARG A 66 14.05 16.07 -89.61
CA ARG A 66 13.37 14.76 -89.57
C ARG A 66 11.98 14.81 -90.22
N HIS A 67 11.24 15.87 -89.97
CA HIS A 67 9.88 16.08 -90.49
C HIS A 67 9.83 16.89 -91.79
N ARG A 68 10.98 17.10 -92.44
CA ARG A 68 11.12 17.82 -93.73
C ARG A 68 10.52 19.23 -93.74
N VAL A 69 10.56 19.92 -92.60
CA VAL A 69 10.16 21.33 -92.45
C VAL A 69 11.34 22.24 -92.85
N SER A 70 11.12 23.15 -93.79
CA SER A 70 12.16 24.10 -94.22
C SER A 70 12.38 25.18 -93.16
N LEU A 71 13.53 25.13 -92.48
CA LEU A 71 13.94 26.10 -91.44
C LEU A 71 15.10 27.00 -91.89
N LEU A 72 15.42 27.01 -93.19
CA LEU A 72 16.55 27.74 -93.77
C LEU A 72 16.35 29.26 -93.61
N GLY A 73 17.35 29.93 -93.02
CA GLY A 73 17.35 31.39 -92.83
C GLY A 73 16.74 31.90 -91.53
N LEU A 74 16.08 31.04 -90.73
CA LEU A 74 15.45 31.42 -89.47
C LEU A 74 16.49 31.50 -88.32
N LYS A 75 16.60 32.67 -87.69
CA LYS A 75 17.57 32.94 -86.62
C LYS A 75 16.96 32.95 -85.22
N ARG A 76 15.70 33.34 -85.06
CA ARG A 76 15.03 33.41 -83.74
C ARG A 76 14.35 32.08 -83.42
N LYS A 77 14.35 31.72 -82.14
CA LYS A 77 13.67 30.50 -81.63
C LYS A 77 12.16 30.55 -81.88
N SER A 78 11.53 31.72 -81.68
CA SER A 78 10.12 31.94 -81.98
C SER A 78 9.76 31.58 -83.42
N ASP A 79 10.62 31.96 -84.37
CA ASP A 79 10.37 31.75 -85.80
C ASP A 79 10.54 30.27 -86.16
N LEU A 80 11.45 29.55 -85.50
CA LEU A 80 11.60 28.11 -85.62
C LEU A 80 10.38 27.36 -85.06
N VAL A 81 9.89 27.77 -83.88
CA VAL A 81 8.69 27.18 -83.25
C VAL A 81 7.46 27.38 -84.14
N ALA A 82 7.23 28.61 -84.63
CA ALA A 82 6.11 28.93 -85.49
C ALA A 82 6.14 28.16 -86.83
N ALA A 83 7.32 28.03 -87.45
CA ALA A 83 7.48 27.28 -88.70
C ALA A 83 7.21 25.77 -88.54
N ILE A 84 7.58 25.19 -87.40
CA ILE A 84 7.31 23.77 -87.10
C ILE A 84 5.84 23.55 -86.73
N ALA A 85 5.24 24.45 -85.94
CA ALA A 85 3.84 24.36 -85.54
C ALA A 85 2.86 24.51 -86.72
N ALA A 86 3.22 25.30 -87.74
CA ALA A 86 2.43 25.51 -88.95
C ALA A 86 2.71 24.48 -90.07
N ALA A 87 3.58 23.48 -89.84
CA ALA A 87 3.89 22.48 -90.85
C ALA A 87 2.71 21.51 -91.08
N PRO A 88 2.53 20.98 -92.32
CA PRO A 88 1.46 20.04 -92.62
C PRO A 88 1.54 18.72 -91.85
N GLY A 89 2.72 18.36 -91.32
CA GLY A 89 2.95 17.20 -90.44
C GLY A 89 2.88 17.52 -88.94
N SER A 90 2.35 18.69 -88.54
CA SER A 90 2.25 19.07 -87.13
C SER A 90 1.53 18.05 -86.22
N PRO A 91 0.43 17.37 -86.59
CA PRO A 91 -0.16 16.37 -85.69
C PRO A 91 0.76 15.18 -85.40
N GLU A 92 1.55 14.74 -86.38
CA GLU A 92 2.51 13.62 -86.23
C GLU A 92 3.69 14.02 -85.33
N ILE A 93 4.17 15.26 -85.48
CA ILE A 93 5.19 15.85 -84.59
C ILE A 93 4.67 15.92 -83.15
N LEU A 94 3.41 16.32 -82.96
CA LEU A 94 2.82 16.46 -81.62
C LEU A 94 2.72 15.10 -80.93
N MET A 95 2.30 14.06 -81.66
CA MET A 95 2.27 12.69 -81.16
C MET A 95 3.65 12.18 -80.77
N GLU A 96 4.70 12.47 -81.56
CA GLU A 96 6.08 12.08 -81.22
C GLU A 96 6.56 12.77 -79.93
N LEU A 97 6.29 14.08 -79.79
CA LEU A 97 6.67 14.86 -78.61
C LEU A 97 5.91 14.40 -77.35
N GLU A 98 4.62 14.09 -77.47
CA GLU A 98 3.83 13.56 -76.35
C GLU A 98 4.31 12.14 -75.96
N ALA A 99 4.73 11.32 -76.92
CA ALA A 99 5.32 9.99 -76.66
C ALA A 99 6.70 10.08 -75.97
N GLN A 100 7.52 11.07 -76.32
CA GLN A 100 8.81 11.33 -75.66
C GLN A 100 8.62 11.86 -74.23
N ASP A 101 7.70 12.80 -74.01
CA ASP A 101 7.39 13.34 -72.67
C ASP A 101 6.81 12.27 -71.72
N THR A 102 6.03 11.32 -72.24
CA THR A 102 5.52 10.18 -71.47
C THR A 102 6.64 9.18 -71.13
N ALA A 103 7.52 8.86 -72.09
CA ALA A 103 8.69 8.02 -71.83
C ALA A 103 9.68 8.65 -70.83
N GLU A 104 9.89 9.97 -70.88
CA GLU A 104 10.73 10.69 -69.91
C GLU A 104 10.08 10.75 -68.51
N ARG A 105 8.74 10.88 -68.42
CA ARG A 105 8.01 10.78 -67.14
C ARG A 105 8.07 9.38 -66.53
N ASP A 106 7.92 8.34 -67.33
CA ASP A 106 7.99 6.95 -66.85
C ASP A 106 9.43 6.56 -66.48
N SER A 107 10.43 7.11 -67.17
CA SER A 107 11.85 6.96 -66.79
C SER A 107 12.19 7.74 -65.52
N GLY A 108 11.58 8.91 -65.32
CA GLY A 108 11.71 9.72 -64.10
C GLY A 108 11.07 9.10 -62.86
N LEU A 109 10.08 8.22 -63.03
CA LEU A 109 9.50 7.40 -61.95
C LEU A 109 10.42 6.26 -61.47
N VAL A 110 11.35 5.80 -62.32
CA VAL A 110 12.27 4.70 -62.01
C VAL A 110 13.65 5.19 -61.55
N LEU A 111 14.04 6.43 -61.87
CA LEU A 111 15.37 6.98 -61.56
C LEU A 111 15.35 8.42 -61.02
N GLY A 112 14.37 8.74 -60.18
CA GLY A 112 14.28 10.01 -59.46
C GLY A 112 15.27 10.14 -58.31
N ARG A 113 16.56 10.32 -58.61
CA ARG A 113 17.50 11.02 -57.72
C ARG A 113 17.32 12.52 -57.95
N ASP A 114 16.65 13.21 -57.03
CA ASP A 114 16.96 14.60 -56.64
C ASP A 114 16.10 15.02 -55.43
N ALA A 115 16.38 14.34 -54.33
CA ALA A 115 16.25 14.68 -52.92
C ALA A 115 16.47 13.33 -52.24
N ASP A 116 17.46 13.18 -51.35
CA ASP A 116 17.62 11.95 -50.56
C ASP A 116 16.38 11.78 -49.67
N VAL A 117 15.36 11.17 -50.24
CA VAL A 117 14.23 10.60 -49.55
C VAL A 117 14.80 9.37 -48.88
N ASP A 118 15.13 9.50 -47.60
CA ASP A 118 15.85 8.50 -46.82
C ASP A 118 14.90 7.35 -46.44
N TYR A 119 14.56 6.53 -47.44
CA TYR A 119 13.67 5.38 -47.30
C TYR A 119 14.19 4.39 -46.26
N GLU A 120 15.50 4.13 -46.28
CA GLU A 120 16.18 3.30 -45.29
C GLU A 120 15.94 3.85 -43.87
N ARG A 121 16.07 5.17 -43.68
CA ARG A 121 15.79 5.79 -42.39
C ARG A 121 14.34 5.67 -41.94
N VAL A 122 13.36 5.78 -42.85
CA VAL A 122 11.94 5.61 -42.49
C VAL A 122 11.66 4.16 -42.10
N GLU A 123 12.17 3.18 -42.84
CA GLU A 123 12.02 1.76 -42.50
C GLU A 123 12.67 1.41 -41.16
N GLU A 124 13.88 1.94 -40.90
CA GLU A 124 14.54 1.79 -39.59
C GLU A 124 13.69 2.35 -38.45
N LEU A 125 13.12 3.55 -38.61
CA LEU A 125 12.29 4.19 -37.58
C LEU A 125 10.98 3.42 -37.37
N LEU A 126 10.38 2.86 -38.43
CA LEU A 126 9.19 2.02 -38.32
C LEU A 126 9.48 0.69 -37.62
N GLU A 127 10.62 0.05 -37.90
CA GLU A 127 11.02 -1.17 -37.20
C GLU A 127 11.36 -0.88 -35.73
N GLN A 128 11.97 0.27 -35.43
CA GLN A 128 12.16 0.75 -34.06
C GLN A 128 10.81 0.98 -33.36
N ALA A 129 9.86 1.66 -34.01
CA ALA A 129 8.53 1.91 -33.45
C ALA A 129 7.80 0.59 -33.16
N ARG A 130 7.87 -0.37 -34.09
CA ARG A 130 7.31 -1.71 -33.94
C ARG A 130 7.93 -2.46 -32.77
N LYS A 131 9.25 -2.51 -32.69
CA LYS A 131 9.98 -3.21 -31.61
C LYS A 131 9.63 -2.61 -30.25
N ARG A 132 9.68 -1.28 -30.13
CA ARG A 132 9.32 -0.56 -28.90
C ARG A 132 7.87 -0.78 -28.51
N PHE A 133 6.95 -0.80 -29.48
CA PHE A 133 5.54 -1.12 -29.24
C PHE A 133 5.36 -2.54 -28.70
N GLN A 134 6.05 -3.53 -29.27
CA GLN A 134 6.03 -4.92 -28.78
C GLN A 134 6.62 -5.05 -27.37
N GLU A 135 7.64 -4.24 -27.05
CA GLU A 135 8.24 -4.13 -25.72
C GLU A 135 7.39 -3.27 -24.75
N ARG A 136 6.22 -2.76 -25.17
CA ARG A 136 5.33 -1.85 -24.43
C ARG A 136 5.95 -0.51 -24.04
N GLN A 137 6.99 -0.09 -24.73
CA GLN A 137 7.57 1.25 -24.59
C GLN A 137 6.80 2.24 -25.48
N PHE A 138 5.56 2.53 -25.11
CA PHE A 138 4.62 3.27 -25.96
C PHE A 138 5.07 4.71 -26.25
N GLU A 139 5.65 5.42 -25.28
CA GLU A 139 6.21 6.77 -25.51
C GLU A 139 7.29 6.72 -26.59
N ALA A 140 8.28 5.84 -26.44
CA ALA A 140 9.38 5.72 -27.38
C ALA A 140 8.95 5.17 -28.75
N ALA A 141 7.88 4.36 -28.81
CA ALA A 141 7.25 3.92 -30.05
C ALA A 141 6.51 5.07 -30.74
N LEU A 142 5.81 5.89 -29.98
CA LEU A 142 5.05 7.05 -30.46
C LEU A 142 6.00 8.13 -31.02
N THR A 143 7.11 8.41 -30.34
CA THR A 143 8.14 9.33 -30.85
C THR A 143 8.78 8.82 -32.14
N ALA A 144 9.14 7.54 -32.21
CA ALA A 144 9.71 6.94 -33.43
C ALA A 144 8.73 6.97 -34.60
N ALA A 145 7.46 6.68 -34.35
CA ALA A 145 6.40 6.73 -35.36
C ALA A 145 6.16 8.17 -35.86
N GLN A 146 6.20 9.16 -34.97
CA GLN A 146 6.08 10.57 -35.34
C GLN A 146 7.28 11.05 -36.18
N GLU A 147 8.51 10.66 -35.81
CA GLU A 147 9.71 10.94 -36.59
C GLU A 147 9.65 10.27 -37.96
N ALA A 148 9.21 9.00 -38.01
CA ALA A 148 8.98 8.29 -39.27
C ALA A 148 7.97 9.03 -40.14
N SER A 149 6.87 9.54 -39.58
CA SER A 149 5.87 10.33 -40.32
C SER A 149 6.45 11.58 -40.95
N ARG A 150 7.24 12.35 -40.18
CA ARG A 150 7.86 13.61 -40.66
C ARG A 150 8.84 13.36 -41.80
N VAL A 151 9.63 12.30 -41.74
CA VAL A 151 10.54 11.92 -42.83
C VAL A 151 9.74 11.34 -44.00
N ALA A 152 8.69 10.58 -43.70
CA ALA A 152 7.80 9.97 -44.68
C ALA A 152 6.95 10.98 -45.46
N GLU A 153 6.81 12.23 -44.98
CA GLU A 153 6.08 13.26 -45.72
C GLU A 153 6.58 13.49 -47.14
N ARG A 154 7.86 13.21 -47.35
CA ARG A 154 8.57 13.34 -48.63
C ARG A 154 8.71 12.01 -49.37
N THR A 155 8.13 10.93 -48.83
CA THR A 155 8.23 9.54 -49.34
C THR A 155 6.87 9.05 -49.89
N THR A 156 6.70 7.72 -50.01
CA THR A 156 5.46 7.05 -50.40
C THR A 156 4.35 7.16 -49.35
N GLU A 157 3.10 7.22 -49.83
CA GLU A 157 1.88 7.18 -49.01
C GLU A 157 1.77 5.93 -48.11
N GLN A 158 2.31 4.79 -48.55
CA GLN A 158 2.30 3.54 -47.79
C GLN A 158 3.12 3.62 -46.50
N LEU A 159 4.33 4.17 -46.56
CA LEU A 159 5.19 4.37 -45.39
C LEU A 159 4.60 5.39 -44.42
N ARG A 160 4.00 6.46 -44.95
CA ARG A 160 3.24 7.43 -44.13
C ARG A 160 2.05 6.75 -43.45
N ARG A 161 1.32 5.87 -44.14
CA ARG A 161 0.22 5.13 -43.50
C ARG A 161 0.72 4.17 -42.41
N ALA A 162 1.89 3.56 -42.59
CA ALA A 162 2.51 2.72 -41.57
C ALA A 162 2.98 3.51 -40.33
N SER A 163 3.53 4.72 -40.51
CA SER A 163 3.91 5.56 -39.37
C SER A 163 2.69 5.99 -38.56
N TRP A 164 1.61 6.37 -39.23
CA TRP A 164 0.35 6.73 -38.60
C TRP A 164 -0.28 5.57 -37.82
N SER A 165 -0.21 4.34 -38.33
CA SER A 165 -0.77 3.19 -37.62
C SER A 165 -0.06 2.92 -36.29
N TYR A 166 1.28 2.98 -36.27
CA TYR A 166 2.05 2.82 -35.03
C TYR A 166 1.83 3.97 -34.06
N ALA A 167 1.70 5.20 -34.56
CA ALA A 167 1.42 6.35 -33.69
C ALA A 167 0.03 6.24 -33.05
N VAL A 168 -1.01 5.86 -33.80
CA VAL A 168 -2.37 5.64 -33.26
C VAL A 168 -2.37 4.52 -32.21
N LEU A 169 -1.70 3.39 -32.50
CA LEU A 169 -1.61 2.27 -31.56
C LEU A 169 -0.82 2.63 -30.29
N ALA A 170 0.28 3.36 -30.42
CA ALA A 170 1.08 3.77 -29.27
C ALA A 170 0.34 4.82 -28.41
N ALA A 171 -0.34 5.78 -29.04
CA ALA A 171 -1.20 6.73 -28.32
C ALA A 171 -2.35 6.03 -27.59
N GLN A 172 -2.94 5.00 -28.19
CA GLN A 172 -3.93 4.15 -27.52
C GLN A 172 -3.32 3.45 -26.29
N GLY A 173 -2.12 2.89 -26.40
CA GLY A 173 -1.41 2.24 -25.29
C GLY A 173 -1.13 3.19 -24.11
N LEU A 174 -0.78 4.45 -24.39
CA LEU A 174 -0.56 5.47 -23.35
C LEU A 174 -1.86 5.92 -22.67
N LEU A 175 -2.96 6.01 -23.42
CA LEU A 175 -4.24 6.50 -22.92
C LEU A 175 -5.10 5.43 -22.24
N GLU A 176 -4.80 4.15 -22.45
CA GLU A 176 -5.47 3.01 -21.82
C GLU A 176 -5.40 3.06 -20.28
N PRO A 177 -4.25 3.27 -19.63
CA PRO A 177 -4.17 3.34 -18.17
C PRO A 177 -4.70 4.66 -17.55
N CYS A 178 -4.92 5.69 -18.37
CA CYS A 178 -5.35 7.02 -17.93
C CYS A 178 -6.82 7.06 -17.51
N ASN A 179 -7.15 7.90 -16.52
CA ASN A 179 -8.53 8.07 -16.07
C ASN A 179 -9.38 8.75 -17.16
N ALA A 180 -10.47 8.11 -17.58
CA ALA A 180 -11.34 8.62 -18.64
C ALA A 180 -12.11 9.90 -18.26
N GLU A 181 -12.32 10.15 -16.95
CA GLU A 181 -13.04 11.33 -16.45
C GLU A 181 -12.17 12.59 -16.43
N ASP A 182 -10.85 12.43 -16.59
CA ASP A 182 -9.91 13.54 -16.60
C ASP A 182 -10.04 14.35 -17.91
N PRO A 183 -10.21 15.70 -17.85
CA PRO A 183 -10.43 16.53 -19.04
C PRO A 183 -9.33 16.41 -20.10
N GLU A 184 -8.09 16.21 -19.67
CA GLU A 184 -6.92 16.15 -20.57
C GLU A 184 -6.83 14.80 -21.25
N THR A 185 -7.10 13.73 -20.49
CA THR A 185 -7.30 12.38 -21.04
C THR A 185 -8.48 12.34 -22.01
N ALA A 186 -9.60 13.00 -21.68
CA ALA A 186 -10.77 13.08 -22.56
C ALA A 186 -10.45 13.82 -23.87
N THR A 187 -9.67 14.91 -23.79
CA THR A 187 -9.20 15.66 -24.97
C THR A 187 -8.30 14.80 -25.85
N ALA A 188 -7.35 14.08 -25.25
CA ALA A 188 -6.45 13.19 -25.98
C ALA A 188 -7.21 12.00 -26.62
N ARG A 189 -8.22 11.46 -25.94
CA ARG A 189 -9.09 10.40 -26.46
C ARG A 189 -9.94 10.89 -27.64
N ALA A 190 -10.49 12.10 -27.58
CA ALA A 190 -11.23 12.67 -28.71
C ALA A 190 -10.34 12.83 -29.96
N LEU A 191 -9.07 13.22 -29.78
CA LEU A 191 -8.09 13.25 -30.87
C LEU A 191 -7.79 11.85 -31.40
N LEU A 192 -7.63 10.87 -30.51
CA LEU A 192 -7.38 9.48 -30.89
C LEU A 192 -8.55 8.88 -31.69
N ASP A 193 -9.79 9.10 -31.26
CA ASP A 193 -10.99 8.59 -31.93
C ASP A 193 -11.12 9.19 -33.33
N ARG A 194 -10.89 10.51 -33.46
CA ARG A 194 -10.85 11.16 -34.78
C ARG A 194 -9.71 10.63 -35.66
N ALA A 195 -8.54 10.36 -35.09
CA ALA A 195 -7.42 9.77 -35.83
C ALA A 195 -7.78 8.37 -36.37
N ARG A 196 -8.43 7.55 -35.54
CA ARG A 196 -8.89 6.21 -35.90
C ARG A 196 -9.92 6.26 -37.02
N ASP A 197 -10.94 7.10 -36.89
CA ASP A 197 -12.01 7.21 -37.89
C ASP A 197 -11.46 7.59 -39.27
N VAL A 198 -10.57 8.57 -39.32
CA VAL A 198 -9.94 9.00 -40.58
C VAL A 198 -9.06 7.89 -41.15
N PHE A 199 -8.25 7.24 -40.32
CA PHE A 199 -7.39 6.13 -40.74
C PHE A 199 -8.20 4.94 -41.30
N PHE A 200 -9.34 4.62 -40.67
CA PHE A 200 -10.25 3.55 -41.12
C PHE A 200 -10.94 3.89 -42.45
N GLN A 201 -11.25 5.16 -42.70
CA GLN A 201 -11.80 5.64 -43.98
C GLN A 201 -10.76 5.65 -45.12
N GLY A 202 -9.52 5.26 -44.83
CA GLY A 202 -8.44 5.25 -45.81
C GLY A 202 -7.88 6.63 -46.14
N GLN A 203 -8.24 7.64 -45.34
CA GLN A 203 -7.72 8.99 -45.44
C GLN A 203 -6.58 9.19 -44.44
N LEU A 204 -5.70 10.14 -44.71
CA LEU A 204 -4.64 10.57 -43.79
C LEU A 204 -4.90 12.01 -43.37
N LEU A 205 -4.78 12.28 -42.07
CA LEU A 205 -4.76 13.65 -41.55
C LEU A 205 -3.37 14.27 -41.77
N ASP A 206 -3.27 15.57 -41.52
CA ASP A 206 -1.99 16.26 -41.61
C ASP A 206 -1.04 15.90 -40.45
N ASP A 207 0.25 16.07 -40.67
CA ASP A 207 1.27 15.81 -39.64
C ASP A 207 1.16 16.79 -38.45
N ALA A 208 0.45 17.91 -38.60
CA ALA A 208 0.10 18.79 -37.48
C ALA A 208 -0.84 18.08 -36.49
N PHE A 209 -1.87 17.41 -37.00
CA PHE A 209 -2.81 16.64 -36.18
C PHE A 209 -2.11 15.49 -35.46
N LEU A 210 -1.21 14.75 -36.12
CA LEU A 210 -0.44 13.68 -35.47
C LEU A 210 0.41 14.22 -34.32
N ARG A 211 1.04 15.37 -34.52
CA ARG A 211 1.80 16.06 -33.46
C ARG A 211 0.92 16.45 -32.28
N ASP A 212 -0.28 16.96 -32.54
CA ASP A 212 -1.23 17.32 -31.49
C ASP A 212 -1.72 16.10 -30.71
N LEU A 213 -2.02 14.98 -31.39
CA LEU A 213 -2.37 13.72 -30.73
C LEU A 213 -1.22 13.20 -29.85
N VAL A 214 0.00 13.14 -30.38
CA VAL A 214 1.18 12.68 -29.64
C VAL A 214 1.37 13.50 -28.37
N ARG A 215 1.38 14.83 -28.51
CA ARG A 215 1.56 15.75 -27.38
C ARG A 215 0.43 15.59 -26.36
N ALA A 216 -0.82 15.46 -26.81
CA ALA A 216 -1.95 15.28 -25.90
C ALA A 216 -1.87 13.95 -25.13
N ALA A 217 -1.46 12.87 -25.79
CA ALA A 217 -1.30 11.56 -25.16
C ALA A 217 -0.16 11.55 -24.12
N GLU A 218 1.00 12.11 -24.45
CA GLU A 218 2.14 12.24 -23.53
C GLU A 218 1.78 13.10 -22.32
N VAL A 219 1.12 14.24 -22.52
CA VAL A 219 0.69 15.13 -21.42
C VAL A 219 -0.32 14.43 -20.51
N ALA A 220 -1.31 13.72 -21.08
CA ALA A 220 -2.29 12.98 -20.30
C ALA A 220 -1.64 11.86 -19.48
N HIS A 221 -0.73 11.10 -20.10
CA HIS A 221 0.00 10.02 -19.43
C HIS A 221 0.88 10.53 -18.28
N ALA A 222 1.69 11.57 -18.54
CA ALA A 222 2.58 12.16 -17.54
C ALA A 222 1.79 12.68 -16.33
N ARG A 223 0.66 13.35 -16.58
CA ARG A 223 -0.21 13.86 -15.50
C ARG A 223 -0.87 12.75 -14.71
N GLU A 224 -1.28 11.66 -15.36
CA GLU A 224 -1.78 10.50 -14.64
C GLU A 224 -0.69 9.88 -13.75
N ALA A 225 0.54 9.75 -14.26
CA ALA A 225 1.65 9.24 -13.48
C ALA A 225 1.92 10.10 -12.24
N ASP A 226 1.87 11.42 -12.38
CA ASP A 226 2.02 12.35 -11.25
C ASP A 226 0.88 12.20 -10.23
N ARG A 227 -0.37 12.11 -10.68
CA ARG A 227 -1.52 11.85 -9.77
C ARG A 227 -1.37 10.55 -9.00
N VAL A 228 -0.89 9.49 -9.65
CA VAL A 228 -0.65 8.19 -8.99
C VAL A 228 0.50 8.29 -7.96
N ARG A 229 1.54 9.09 -8.22
CA ARG A 229 2.59 9.38 -7.24
C ARG A 229 2.07 10.18 -6.05
N ASP A 230 1.19 11.15 -6.29
CA ASP A 230 0.53 11.89 -5.21
C ASP A 230 -0.33 10.98 -4.35
N LEU A 231 -1.08 10.05 -4.96
CA LEU A 231 -1.84 9.02 -4.24
C LEU A 231 -0.92 8.13 -3.39
N LEU A 232 0.25 7.73 -3.89
CA LEU A 232 1.24 6.98 -3.12
C LEU A 232 1.68 7.75 -1.87
N ALA A 233 1.94 9.05 -1.99
CA ALA A 233 2.36 9.89 -0.87
C ALA A 233 1.23 10.10 0.15
N LEU A 234 0.03 10.46 -0.32
CA LEU A 234 -1.16 10.66 0.50
C LEU A 234 -1.50 9.39 1.29
N THR A 235 -1.57 8.25 0.62
CA THR A 235 -1.90 6.97 1.28
C THR A 235 -0.85 6.55 2.29
N ARG A 236 0.44 6.79 2.02
CA ARG A 236 1.52 6.55 3.00
C ARG A 236 1.31 7.39 4.26
N ASP A 237 0.95 8.65 4.11
CA ASP A 237 0.76 9.56 5.23
C ASP A 237 -0.50 9.18 6.02
N SER A 238 -1.61 8.81 5.36
CA SER A 238 -2.79 8.25 6.02
C SER A 238 -2.49 6.94 6.78
N ILE A 239 -1.68 6.04 6.21
CA ILE A 239 -1.23 4.82 6.91
C ILE A 239 -0.49 5.19 8.20
N ARG A 240 0.42 6.18 8.15
CA ARG A 240 1.18 6.63 9.33
C ARG A 240 0.26 7.24 10.39
N GLU A 241 -0.70 8.06 9.99
CA GLU A 241 -1.68 8.64 10.92
C GLU A 241 -2.51 7.55 11.61
N ALA A 242 -3.00 6.57 10.86
CA ALA A 242 -3.72 5.44 11.44
C ALA A 242 -2.84 4.59 12.37
N ALA A 243 -1.55 4.41 12.03
CA ALA A 243 -0.59 3.72 12.87
C ALA A 243 -0.37 4.45 14.21
N ASN A 244 -0.29 5.78 14.18
CA ASN A 244 -0.13 6.61 15.38
C ASN A 244 -1.37 6.53 16.31
N LEU A 245 -2.55 6.26 15.76
CA LEU A 245 -3.77 5.94 16.54
C LEU A 245 -3.76 4.50 17.11
N GLY A 246 -2.77 3.69 16.73
CA GLY A 246 -2.66 2.27 17.11
C GLY A 246 -3.59 1.36 16.30
N ALA A 247 -4.04 1.78 15.12
CA ALA A 247 -4.86 0.95 14.24
C ALA A 247 -4.02 -0.15 13.57
N SER A 248 -4.65 -1.29 13.26
CA SER A 248 -4.00 -2.38 12.53
C SER A 248 -3.89 -2.06 11.03
N ILE A 249 -2.70 -1.67 10.58
CA ILE A 249 -2.43 -1.19 9.21
C ILE A 249 -1.94 -2.28 8.23
N ALA A 250 -1.73 -3.52 8.66
CA ALA A 250 -1.04 -4.55 7.86
C ALA A 250 -1.65 -4.79 6.47
N LEU A 251 -2.98 -4.80 6.36
CA LEU A 251 -3.67 -4.98 5.08
C LEU A 251 -3.50 -3.77 4.15
N ALA A 252 -3.57 -2.56 4.71
CA ALA A 252 -3.35 -1.32 3.97
C ALA A 252 -1.91 -1.21 3.46
N GLU A 253 -0.92 -1.51 4.30
CA GLU A 253 0.49 -1.56 3.90
C GLU A 253 0.74 -2.59 2.80
N GLY A 254 0.09 -3.75 2.87
CA GLY A 254 0.17 -4.78 1.85
C GLY A 254 -0.34 -4.28 0.48
N ALA A 255 -1.48 -3.59 0.46
CA ALA A 255 -2.02 -2.99 -0.76
C ALA A 255 -1.14 -1.84 -1.29
N TRP A 256 -0.65 -0.98 -0.39
CA TRP A 256 0.24 0.13 -0.74
C TRP A 256 1.55 -0.36 -1.37
N LYS A 257 2.18 -1.40 -0.81
CA LYS A 257 3.40 -2.01 -1.39
C LYS A 257 3.15 -2.58 -2.78
N ARG A 258 2.04 -3.30 -2.97
CA ARG A 258 1.63 -3.80 -4.31
C ARG A 258 1.45 -2.65 -5.30
N GLY A 259 0.84 -1.54 -4.87
CA GLY A 259 0.69 -0.33 -5.68
C GLY A 259 2.03 0.26 -6.10
N GLY A 260 3.01 0.31 -5.19
CA GLY A 260 4.39 0.70 -5.50
C GLY A 260 5.03 -0.20 -6.57
N ASP A 261 4.93 -1.53 -6.41
CA ASP A 261 5.46 -2.49 -7.39
C ASP A 261 4.81 -2.33 -8.78
N PHE A 262 3.53 -1.95 -8.84
CA PHE A 262 2.85 -1.66 -10.10
C PHE A 262 3.33 -0.34 -10.71
N LEU A 263 3.55 0.69 -9.90
CA LEU A 263 4.04 1.98 -10.33
C LEU A 263 5.47 1.87 -10.90
N ASP A 264 6.34 1.10 -10.24
CA ASP A 264 7.71 0.83 -10.72
C ASP A 264 7.74 0.11 -12.08
N ARG A 265 6.64 -0.56 -12.44
CA ARG A 265 6.45 -1.26 -13.73
C ARG A 265 5.58 -0.47 -14.71
N ASP A 266 5.34 0.81 -14.45
CA ASP A 266 4.52 1.73 -15.25
C ASP A 266 3.07 1.25 -15.48
N ARG A 267 2.51 0.49 -14.53
CA ARG A 267 1.12 0.01 -14.57
C ARG A 267 0.21 0.97 -13.80
N LEU A 268 0.03 2.18 -14.31
CA LEU A 268 -0.63 3.28 -13.59
C LEU A 268 -2.05 2.93 -13.11
N ALA A 269 -2.87 2.28 -13.94
CA ALA A 269 -4.23 1.90 -13.56
C ALA A 269 -4.26 0.92 -12.37
N ALA A 270 -3.41 -0.12 -12.39
CA ALA A 270 -3.33 -1.10 -11.32
C ALA A 270 -2.72 -0.50 -10.03
N ALA A 271 -1.76 0.42 -10.18
CA ALA A 271 -1.19 1.17 -9.07
C ALA A 271 -2.27 2.04 -8.40
N ARG A 272 -3.04 2.81 -9.19
CA ARG A 272 -4.17 3.63 -8.73
C ARG A 272 -5.19 2.81 -7.95
N GLU A 273 -5.65 1.69 -8.52
CA GLU A 273 -6.59 0.79 -7.83
C GLU A 273 -6.04 0.28 -6.50
N SER A 274 -4.76 -0.10 -6.47
CA SER A 274 -4.10 -0.59 -5.25
C SER A 274 -3.97 0.49 -4.17
N PHE A 275 -3.70 1.75 -4.55
CA PHE A 275 -3.67 2.87 -3.60
C PHE A 275 -5.06 3.25 -3.11
N VAL A 276 -6.09 3.19 -3.96
CA VAL A 276 -7.49 3.37 -3.54
C VAL A 276 -7.89 2.27 -2.56
N GLU A 277 -7.56 1.00 -2.84
CA GLU A 277 -7.78 -0.09 -1.90
C GLU A 277 -7.05 0.19 -0.57
N ALA A 278 -5.77 0.56 -0.61
CA ALA A 278 -4.99 0.88 0.58
C ALA A 278 -5.68 1.98 1.42
N SER A 279 -6.13 3.06 0.78
CA SER A 279 -6.85 4.16 1.43
C SER A 279 -8.12 3.68 2.14
N GLN A 280 -8.95 2.89 1.47
CA GLN A 280 -10.17 2.31 2.06
C GLN A 280 -9.84 1.44 3.29
N ARG A 281 -8.81 0.59 3.18
CA ARG A 281 -8.36 -0.28 4.29
C ARG A 281 -7.86 0.53 5.49
N VAL A 282 -7.19 1.67 5.25
CA VAL A 282 -6.76 2.59 6.32
C VAL A 282 -7.97 3.16 7.05
N GLU A 283 -8.95 3.70 6.33
CA GLU A 283 -10.14 4.31 6.93
C GLU A 283 -10.97 3.28 7.71
N ASP A 284 -11.11 2.07 7.19
CA ASP A 284 -11.76 0.96 7.91
C ASP A 284 -11.00 0.58 9.20
N ALA A 285 -9.67 0.54 9.15
CA ALA A 285 -8.83 0.25 10.32
C ALA A 285 -8.94 1.37 11.36
N ARG A 286 -8.90 2.64 10.92
CA ARG A 286 -9.06 3.82 11.77
C ARG A 286 -10.42 3.84 12.46
N THR A 287 -11.49 3.65 11.69
CA THR A 287 -12.87 3.65 12.21
C THR A 287 -13.08 2.54 13.24
N ARG A 288 -12.58 1.32 12.97
CA ARG A 288 -12.61 0.22 13.95
C ARG A 288 -11.84 0.57 15.21
N ARG A 289 -10.64 1.12 15.08
CA ARG A 289 -9.80 1.49 16.23
C ARG A 289 -10.46 2.54 17.11
N ILE A 290 -11.11 3.55 16.51
CA ILE A 290 -11.87 4.57 17.24
C ILE A 290 -12.98 3.93 18.06
N ARG A 291 -13.77 3.04 17.45
CA ARG A 291 -14.85 2.31 18.15
C ARG A 291 -14.32 1.47 19.31
N GLU A 292 -13.23 0.73 19.11
CA GLU A 292 -12.58 -0.04 20.19
C GLU A 292 -12.17 0.85 21.38
N VAL A 293 -11.62 2.03 21.10
CA VAL A 293 -11.24 2.99 22.15
C VAL A 293 -12.47 3.50 22.89
N GLU A 294 -13.54 3.85 22.19
CA GLU A 294 -14.79 4.31 22.81
C GLU A 294 -15.46 3.21 23.65
N GLU A 295 -15.51 1.97 23.16
CA GLU A 295 -16.03 0.82 23.90
C GLU A 295 -15.20 0.52 25.16
N SER A 296 -13.88 0.73 25.10
CA SER A 296 -12.99 0.47 26.24
C SER A 296 -13.22 1.40 27.43
N ILE A 297 -13.90 2.54 27.26
CA ILE A 297 -14.24 3.46 28.37
C ILE A 297 -15.06 2.72 29.43
N GLY A 298 -16.10 1.98 29.01
CA GLY A 298 -16.99 1.26 29.91
C GLY A 298 -16.25 0.13 30.64
N PHE A 299 -15.47 -0.65 29.88
CA PHE A 299 -14.69 -1.76 30.42
C PHE A 299 -13.67 -1.31 31.48
N VAL A 300 -12.94 -0.20 31.24
CA VAL A 300 -11.98 0.33 32.21
C VAL A 300 -12.69 0.88 33.45
N ALA A 301 -13.87 1.51 33.29
CA ALA A 301 -14.67 1.96 34.43
C ALA A 301 -15.07 0.79 35.34
N ASP A 302 -15.45 -0.35 34.76
CA ASP A 302 -15.79 -1.56 35.51
C ASP A 302 -14.58 -2.10 36.28
N HIS A 303 -13.39 -2.14 35.66
CA HIS A 303 -12.16 -2.53 36.34
C HIS A 303 -11.79 -1.62 37.51
N ILE A 304 -11.93 -0.30 37.35
CA ILE A 304 -11.73 0.66 38.42
C ILE A 304 -12.74 0.41 39.55
N GLY A 305 -14.01 0.17 39.21
CA GLY A 305 -15.06 -0.16 40.19
C GLY A 305 -14.75 -1.43 40.98
N LEU A 306 -14.30 -2.51 40.31
CA LEU A 306 -13.90 -3.75 40.95
C LEU A 306 -12.69 -3.57 41.88
N ALA A 307 -11.68 -2.83 41.43
CA ALA A 307 -10.50 -2.53 42.24
C ALA A 307 -10.86 -1.69 43.49
N ARG A 308 -11.81 -0.75 43.35
CA ARG A 308 -12.34 0.03 44.48
C ARG A 308 -13.08 -0.86 45.48
N ASN A 309 -13.87 -1.82 45.00
CA ASN A 309 -14.63 -2.74 45.86
C ASN A 309 -13.73 -3.63 46.73
N VAL A 310 -12.50 -3.93 46.28
CA VAL A 310 -11.51 -4.66 47.10
C VAL A 310 -10.67 -3.73 48.00
N GLY A 311 -11.00 -2.43 48.06
CA GLY A 311 -10.34 -1.45 48.93
C GLY A 311 -9.05 -0.85 48.36
N ALA A 312 -8.83 -0.92 47.05
CA ALA A 312 -7.67 -0.25 46.44
C ALA A 312 -7.94 1.27 46.27
N ASP A 313 -6.90 2.09 46.44
CA ASP A 313 -6.98 3.53 46.15
C ASP A 313 -6.89 3.76 44.64
N MET A 314 -8.00 4.23 44.06
CA MET A 314 -8.19 4.32 42.61
C MET A 314 -8.13 5.75 42.05
N ARG A 315 -7.80 6.76 42.87
CA ARG A 315 -7.82 8.17 42.45
C ARG A 315 -7.06 8.44 41.15
N GLU A 316 -5.82 7.97 41.05
CA GLU A 316 -5.00 8.17 39.84
C GLU A 316 -5.59 7.46 38.61
N ALA A 317 -6.21 6.30 38.78
CA ALA A 317 -6.86 5.58 37.68
C ALA A 317 -8.16 6.27 37.23
N GLU A 318 -8.92 6.84 38.18
CA GLU A 318 -10.12 7.65 37.94
C GLU A 318 -9.77 8.95 37.20
N ASP A 319 -8.73 9.66 37.63
CA ASP A 319 -8.25 10.88 36.97
C ASP A 319 -7.83 10.60 35.51
N LEU A 320 -7.13 9.50 35.27
CA LEU A 320 -6.73 9.08 33.92
C LEU A 320 -7.94 8.66 33.07
N HIS A 321 -8.93 7.99 33.66
CA HIS A 321 -10.17 7.63 32.97
C HIS A 321 -10.98 8.87 32.58
N GLN A 322 -11.07 9.85 33.47
CA GLN A 322 -11.72 11.13 33.18
C GLN A 322 -10.96 11.93 32.11
N ALA A 323 -9.63 11.97 32.18
CA ALA A 323 -8.80 12.58 31.14
C ALA A 323 -9.01 11.90 29.78
N ALA A 324 -9.14 10.57 29.74
CA ALA A 324 -9.44 9.85 28.51
C ALA A 324 -10.81 10.24 27.92
N GLN A 325 -11.84 10.39 28.76
CA GLN A 325 -13.16 10.86 28.31
C GLN A 325 -13.07 12.27 27.69
N THR A 326 -12.30 13.17 28.31
CA THR A 326 -12.08 14.51 27.75
C THR A 326 -11.32 14.48 26.42
N ALA A 327 -10.32 13.61 26.30
CA ALA A 327 -9.57 13.42 25.05
C ALA A 327 -10.45 12.86 23.92
N ILE A 328 -11.37 11.94 24.23
CA ILE A 328 -12.34 11.42 23.26
C ILE A 328 -13.31 12.52 22.81
N ALA A 329 -13.82 13.33 23.74
CA ALA A 329 -14.65 14.48 23.40
C ALA A 329 -13.93 15.51 22.51
N ALA A 330 -12.60 15.60 22.62
CA ALA A 330 -11.75 16.43 21.77
C ALA A 330 -11.36 15.75 20.42
N GLY A 331 -11.71 14.49 20.20
CA GLY A 331 -11.35 13.71 19.02
C GLY A 331 -9.93 13.12 19.04
N GLU A 332 -9.22 13.21 20.16
CA GLU A 332 -7.85 12.72 20.34
C GLU A 332 -7.80 11.23 20.72
N HIS A 333 -8.39 10.37 19.88
CA HIS A 333 -8.60 8.95 20.19
C HIS A 333 -7.31 8.15 20.45
N GLY A 334 -6.19 8.54 19.81
CA GLY A 334 -4.89 7.91 20.07
C GLY A 334 -4.42 8.16 21.51
N HIS A 335 -4.47 9.42 21.96
CA HIS A 335 -4.11 9.79 23.33
C HIS A 335 -5.06 9.16 24.36
N ALA A 336 -6.37 9.18 24.08
CA ALA A 336 -7.36 8.55 24.93
C ALA A 336 -7.10 7.04 25.13
N GLY A 337 -6.78 6.32 24.06
CA GLY A 337 -6.46 4.89 24.13
C GLY A 337 -5.26 4.59 25.05
N ASP A 338 -4.24 5.45 25.05
CA ASP A 338 -3.07 5.30 25.92
C ASP A 338 -3.38 5.60 27.39
N LEU A 339 -4.20 6.63 27.64
CA LEU A 339 -4.71 6.95 28.98
C LEU A 339 -5.54 5.80 29.54
N LEU A 340 -6.44 5.21 28.76
CA LEU A 340 -7.27 4.08 29.16
C LEU A 340 -6.42 2.84 29.50
N LYS A 341 -5.43 2.49 28.66
CA LYS A 341 -4.48 1.40 28.96
C LYS A 341 -3.66 1.64 30.23
N ARG A 342 -3.38 2.89 30.58
CA ARG A 342 -2.68 3.24 31.83
C ARG A 342 -3.61 3.11 33.03
N ALA A 343 -4.82 3.64 32.93
CA ALA A 343 -5.86 3.53 33.97
C ALA A 343 -6.18 2.06 34.29
N GLU A 344 -6.38 1.24 33.26
CA GLU A 344 -6.64 -0.20 33.40
C GLU A 344 -5.50 -0.91 34.15
N ARG A 345 -4.24 -0.67 33.74
CA ARG A 345 -3.07 -1.26 34.39
C ARG A 345 -2.95 -0.86 35.86
N LEU A 346 -3.24 0.40 36.19
CA LEU A 346 -3.23 0.86 37.58
C LEU A 346 -4.34 0.19 38.39
N ALA A 347 -5.55 0.09 37.84
CA ALA A 347 -6.68 -0.57 38.47
C ALA A 347 -6.37 -2.04 38.76
N MET A 348 -5.91 -2.80 37.76
CA MET A 348 -5.53 -4.21 37.93
C MET A 348 -4.41 -4.39 38.96
N LYS A 349 -3.37 -3.55 38.92
CA LYS A 349 -2.25 -3.60 39.86
C LYS A 349 -2.69 -3.28 41.28
N GLY A 350 -3.57 -2.30 41.45
CA GLY A 350 -4.15 -1.93 42.74
C GLY A 350 -5.00 -3.06 43.32
N GLN A 351 -5.85 -3.66 42.49
CA GLN A 351 -6.67 -4.83 42.85
C GLN A 351 -5.78 -5.99 43.30
N GLN A 352 -4.78 -6.37 42.50
CA GLN A 352 -3.89 -7.49 42.81
C GLN A 352 -3.15 -7.27 44.13
N ARG A 353 -2.61 -6.07 44.37
CA ARG A 353 -1.93 -5.73 45.63
C ARG A 353 -2.84 -5.87 46.85
N GLN A 354 -4.11 -5.49 46.74
CA GLN A 354 -5.04 -5.63 47.85
C GLN A 354 -5.42 -7.09 48.10
N ILE A 355 -5.60 -7.87 47.05
CA ILE A 355 -5.83 -9.31 47.17
C ILE A 355 -4.64 -9.99 47.85
N GLU A 356 -3.41 -9.68 47.42
CA GLU A 356 -2.18 -10.22 48.03
C GLU A 356 -2.06 -9.84 49.51
N ARG A 357 -2.35 -8.58 49.87
CA ARG A 357 -2.37 -8.13 51.27
C ARG A 357 -3.42 -8.87 52.10
N ALA A 358 -4.63 -9.04 51.56
CA ALA A 358 -5.69 -9.78 52.23
C ALA A 358 -5.30 -11.26 52.45
N MET A 359 -4.64 -11.88 51.47
CA MET A 359 -4.11 -13.25 51.58
C MET A 359 -3.01 -13.36 52.64
N GLN A 360 -2.06 -12.43 52.67
CA GLN A 360 -0.99 -12.41 53.68
C GLN A 360 -1.55 -12.22 55.09
N LEU A 361 -2.51 -11.31 55.26
CA LEU A 361 -3.19 -11.12 56.54
C LEU A 361 -3.90 -12.40 56.98
N ARG A 362 -4.65 -13.04 56.08
CA ARG A 362 -5.31 -14.31 56.34
C ARG A 362 -4.31 -15.38 56.78
N GLN A 363 -3.20 -15.53 56.05
CA GLN A 363 -2.17 -16.52 56.35
C GLN A 363 -1.53 -16.26 57.74
N ALA A 364 -1.20 -15.01 58.06
CA ALA A 364 -0.66 -14.64 59.36
C ALA A 364 -1.63 -14.93 60.52
N GLN A 365 -2.94 -14.72 60.33
CA GLN A 365 -3.94 -15.08 61.35
C GLN A 365 -4.04 -16.60 61.55
N VAL A 366 -3.97 -17.37 60.47
CA VAL A 366 -3.98 -18.84 60.53
C VAL A 366 -2.73 -19.37 61.23
N GLU A 367 -1.54 -18.87 60.87
CA GLU A 367 -0.28 -19.24 61.52
C GLU A 367 -0.30 -18.91 63.01
N LYS A 368 -0.79 -17.73 63.38
CA LYS A 368 -0.96 -17.34 64.79
C LYS A 368 -1.91 -18.29 65.53
N ALA A 369 -3.05 -18.64 64.93
CA ALA A 369 -4.00 -19.58 65.53
C ALA A 369 -3.38 -20.98 65.69
N GLN A 370 -2.64 -21.46 64.68
CA GLN A 370 -1.94 -22.76 64.73
C GLN A 370 -0.84 -22.79 65.80
N ALA A 371 -0.08 -21.70 65.95
CA ALA A 371 0.94 -21.57 66.99
C ALA A 371 0.33 -21.66 68.40
N ILE A 372 -0.79 -20.95 68.64
CA ILE A 372 -1.53 -21.03 69.91
C ILE A 372 -2.02 -22.46 70.17
N ILE A 373 -2.64 -23.09 69.16
CA ILE A 373 -3.11 -24.49 69.25
C ILE A 373 -1.95 -25.44 69.60
N GLY A 374 -0.78 -25.26 68.97
CA GLY A 374 0.42 -26.04 69.24
C GLY A 374 0.96 -25.83 70.65
N ALA A 375 0.91 -24.60 71.17
CA ALA A 375 1.36 -24.27 72.53
C ALA A 375 0.45 -24.84 73.63
N CYS A 376 -0.86 -24.99 73.37
CA CYS A 376 -1.80 -25.56 74.34
C CYS A 376 -1.69 -27.10 74.45
N GLU A 377 -1.19 -27.79 73.43
CA GLU A 377 -1.18 -29.25 73.36
C GLU A 377 -0.28 -29.93 74.44
N PRO A 378 0.92 -29.42 74.79
CA PRO A 378 1.71 -29.93 75.90
C PRO A 378 1.02 -29.82 77.26
N VAL A 379 0.41 -28.66 77.55
CA VAL A 379 -0.31 -28.41 78.82
C VAL A 379 -1.46 -29.41 78.98
N LEU A 380 -2.19 -29.68 77.89
CA LEU A 380 -3.24 -30.68 77.85
C LEU A 380 -2.74 -32.09 78.16
N LYS A 381 -1.70 -32.54 77.46
CA LYS A 381 -1.11 -33.88 77.67
C LYS A 381 -0.65 -34.06 79.11
N GLU A 382 -0.06 -33.03 79.69
CA GLU A 382 0.38 -33.08 81.08
C GLU A 382 -0.78 -33.07 82.07
N ALA A 383 -1.78 -32.21 81.89
CA ALA A 383 -2.96 -32.18 82.74
C ALA A 383 -3.70 -33.52 82.76
N GLU A 384 -3.85 -34.14 81.59
CA GLU A 384 -4.41 -35.50 81.45
C GLU A 384 -3.57 -36.54 82.21
N SER A 385 -2.24 -36.39 82.24
CA SER A 385 -1.36 -37.29 83.01
C SER A 385 -1.51 -37.18 84.54
N TYR A 386 -2.09 -36.07 85.00
CA TYR A 386 -2.41 -35.83 86.40
C TYR A 386 -3.88 -36.13 86.75
N ASP A 387 -4.66 -36.65 85.81
CA ASP A 387 -6.11 -36.85 85.92
C ASP A 387 -6.89 -35.55 86.19
N LEU A 388 -6.35 -34.41 85.75
CA LEU A 388 -7.05 -33.11 85.80
C LEU A 388 -8.05 -33.00 84.65
N SER A 389 -9.15 -32.29 84.87
CA SER A 389 -10.20 -32.10 83.84
C SER A 389 -9.74 -31.14 82.74
N ALA A 390 -9.31 -31.70 81.62
CA ALA A 390 -8.88 -31.00 80.40
C ALA A 390 -10.01 -30.80 79.35
N THR A 391 -11.27 -31.04 79.70
CA THR A 391 -12.40 -31.12 78.75
C THR A 391 -12.65 -29.81 78.00
N GLU A 392 -12.67 -28.68 78.69
CA GLU A 392 -12.93 -27.35 78.12
C GLU A 392 -11.90 -26.97 77.05
N VAL A 393 -10.61 -27.08 77.38
CA VAL A 393 -9.50 -26.80 76.45
C VAL A 393 -9.55 -27.74 75.24
N ARG A 394 -9.86 -29.04 75.45
CA ARG A 394 -9.96 -30.02 74.36
C ARG A 394 -11.09 -29.69 73.38
N VAL A 395 -12.25 -29.27 73.89
CA VAL A 395 -13.38 -28.87 73.04
C VAL A 395 -13.02 -27.62 72.24
N LEU A 396 -12.44 -26.60 72.87
CA LEU A 396 -12.05 -25.35 72.21
C LEU A 396 -10.98 -25.56 71.14
N LEU A 397 -9.95 -26.40 71.40
CA LEU A 397 -8.95 -26.73 70.38
C LEU A 397 -9.53 -27.53 69.21
N ARG A 398 -10.47 -28.46 69.46
CA ARG A 398 -11.17 -29.16 68.38
C ARG A 398 -11.98 -28.17 67.54
N GLN A 399 -12.75 -27.30 68.17
CA GLN A 399 -13.53 -26.26 67.47
C GLN A 399 -12.62 -25.32 66.66
N ALA A 400 -11.49 -24.88 67.23
CA ALA A 400 -10.52 -24.07 66.51
C ALA A 400 -9.97 -24.78 65.26
N ARG A 401 -9.58 -26.06 65.37
CA ARG A 401 -9.10 -26.88 64.24
C ARG A 401 -10.19 -27.09 63.18
N ASP A 402 -11.42 -27.40 63.58
CA ASP A 402 -12.55 -27.63 62.66
C ASP A 402 -12.96 -26.36 61.90
N VAL A 403 -12.86 -25.20 62.54
CA VAL A 403 -13.22 -23.91 61.92
C VAL A 403 -12.09 -23.41 61.00
N LEU A 404 -10.83 -23.62 61.39
CA LEU A 404 -9.67 -23.35 60.53
C LEU A 404 -9.66 -24.23 59.28
N THR A 405 -9.99 -25.53 59.37
CA THR A 405 -10.08 -26.42 58.21
C THR A 405 -11.21 -26.03 57.25
N LYS A 406 -12.29 -25.44 57.77
CA LYS A 406 -13.38 -24.85 56.96
C LYS A 406 -13.03 -23.49 56.36
N GLY A 407 -11.87 -22.91 56.72
CA GLY A 407 -11.34 -21.69 56.12
C GLY A 407 -11.76 -20.38 56.79
N ASP A 408 -12.53 -20.43 57.88
CA ASP A 408 -12.88 -19.25 58.69
C ASP A 408 -11.77 -18.98 59.72
N TYR A 409 -10.84 -18.12 59.33
CA TYR A 409 -9.65 -17.80 60.11
C TYR A 409 -9.94 -16.87 61.30
N VAL A 410 -11.01 -16.06 61.24
CA VAL A 410 -11.36 -15.13 62.32
C VAL A 410 -11.97 -15.89 63.49
N ALA A 411 -12.96 -16.74 63.22
CA ALA A 411 -13.53 -17.60 64.25
C ALA A 411 -12.51 -18.63 64.74
N GLY A 412 -11.70 -19.20 63.85
CA GLY A 412 -10.61 -20.12 64.21
C GLY A 412 -9.61 -19.51 65.20
N LEU A 413 -9.15 -18.28 64.96
CA LEU A 413 -8.26 -17.57 65.89
C LEU A 413 -8.94 -17.24 67.22
N THR A 414 -10.23 -16.89 67.20
CA THR A 414 -11.00 -16.60 68.41
C THR A 414 -11.09 -17.83 69.31
N PHE A 415 -11.41 -19.00 68.75
CA PHE A 415 -11.41 -20.26 69.49
C PHE A 415 -10.01 -20.65 69.98
N ALA A 416 -8.96 -20.40 69.19
CA ALA A 416 -7.58 -20.64 69.62
C ALA A 416 -7.21 -19.79 70.85
N ARG A 417 -7.56 -18.49 70.87
CA ARG A 417 -7.32 -17.62 72.04
C ARG A 417 -8.13 -18.04 73.27
N ASN A 418 -9.39 -18.41 73.08
CA ASN A 418 -10.20 -18.92 74.20
C ASN A 418 -9.60 -20.22 74.76
N ALA A 419 -9.05 -21.08 73.90
CA ALA A 419 -8.34 -22.27 74.32
C ALA A 419 -7.05 -21.94 75.08
N GLU A 420 -6.31 -20.89 74.66
CA GLU A 420 -5.12 -20.38 75.36
C GLU A 420 -5.45 -19.91 76.77
N GLU A 421 -6.50 -19.11 76.94
CA GLU A 421 -6.94 -18.64 78.25
C GLU A 421 -7.38 -19.79 79.15
N ALA A 422 -8.11 -20.77 78.60
CA ALA A 422 -8.49 -21.97 79.33
C ALA A 422 -7.26 -22.84 79.67
N ALA A 423 -6.28 -22.92 78.77
CA ALA A 423 -5.03 -23.63 78.99
C ALA A 423 -4.18 -22.96 80.08
N GLN A 424 -4.13 -21.62 80.16
CA GLN A 424 -3.44 -20.91 81.24
C GLN A 424 -4.06 -21.19 82.61
N ARG A 425 -5.40 -21.26 82.69
CA ARG A 425 -6.09 -21.69 83.93
C ARG A 425 -5.74 -23.12 84.32
N LEU A 426 -5.68 -24.01 83.33
CA LEU A 426 -5.29 -25.41 83.55
C LEU A 426 -3.81 -25.52 83.93
N GLU A 427 -2.94 -24.70 83.36
CA GLU A 427 -1.52 -24.65 83.65
C GLU A 427 -1.25 -24.26 85.11
N ALA A 428 -2.03 -23.33 85.66
CA ALA A 428 -1.97 -23.02 87.09
C ALA A 428 -2.30 -24.23 87.96
N GLN A 429 -3.31 -25.03 87.60
CA GLN A 429 -3.66 -26.27 88.31
C GLN A 429 -2.59 -27.35 88.14
N VAL A 430 -2.02 -27.48 86.95
CA VAL A 430 -0.87 -28.36 86.65
C VAL A 430 0.32 -27.96 87.50
N ALA A 431 0.60 -26.67 87.66
CA ALA A 431 1.67 -26.16 88.52
C ALA A 431 1.41 -26.44 90.01
N ASP A 432 0.16 -26.33 90.48
CA ASP A 432 -0.22 -26.72 91.83
C ASP A 432 -0.03 -28.23 92.08
N GLU A 433 -0.40 -29.07 91.12
CA GLU A 433 -0.16 -30.51 91.23
C GLU A 433 1.32 -30.88 91.14
N ARG A 434 2.10 -30.18 90.29
CA ARG A 434 3.56 -30.27 90.29
C ARG A 434 4.12 -29.98 91.69
N ARG A 435 3.65 -28.92 92.35
CA ARG A 435 4.07 -28.57 93.72
C ARG A 435 3.65 -29.63 94.75
N ARG A 436 2.40 -30.10 94.70
CA ARG A 436 1.87 -31.14 95.63
C ARG A 436 2.62 -32.45 95.52
N ARG A 437 3.02 -32.83 94.31
CA ARG A 437 3.76 -34.08 94.04
C ARG A 437 5.29 -33.92 94.21
N GLY A 438 5.77 -32.75 94.62
CA GLY A 438 7.20 -32.46 94.81
C GLY A 438 8.01 -32.38 93.50
N ILE A 439 7.33 -32.20 92.36
CA ILE A 439 7.93 -32.12 91.03
C ILE A 439 8.21 -30.64 90.74
N GLN A 440 9.22 -30.09 91.39
CA GLN A 440 9.72 -28.75 91.05
C GLN A 440 10.84 -28.85 90.02
N LYS A 441 10.74 -28.00 89.00
CA LYS A 441 11.81 -27.83 88.00
C LYS A 441 13.08 -27.36 88.71
N PRO A 442 14.22 -28.07 88.54
CA PRO A 442 15.49 -27.64 89.10
C PRO A 442 15.86 -26.27 88.54
N ALA A 443 16.15 -25.30 89.41
CA ALA A 443 16.62 -23.97 88.99
C ALA A 443 18.05 -24.00 88.43
N SER A 444 18.81 -25.02 88.79
CA SER A 444 20.15 -25.30 88.29
C SER A 444 20.46 -26.78 88.45
N GLY A 445 21.43 -27.28 87.68
CA GLY A 445 21.97 -28.62 87.85
C GLY A 445 23.23 -28.83 87.03
N THR A 446 23.92 -29.92 87.31
CA THR A 446 25.17 -30.29 86.64
C THR A 446 24.93 -31.45 85.68
N CYS A 447 25.47 -31.34 84.47
CA CYS A 447 25.42 -32.43 83.51
C CYS A 447 26.16 -33.66 84.05
N GLY A 448 25.51 -34.82 84.08
CA GLY A 448 26.12 -36.07 84.55
C GLY A 448 27.29 -36.57 83.67
N VAL A 449 27.37 -36.11 82.42
CA VAL A 449 28.41 -36.54 81.45
C VAL A 449 29.61 -35.60 81.48
N CYS A 450 29.42 -34.29 81.27
CA CYS A 450 30.51 -33.32 81.14
C CYS A 450 30.71 -32.42 82.38
N ARG A 451 29.90 -32.58 83.43
CA ARG A 451 29.89 -31.78 84.66
C ARG A 451 29.65 -30.28 84.50
N SER A 452 29.28 -29.81 83.31
CA SER A 452 28.90 -28.41 83.09
C SER A 452 27.67 -28.03 83.92
N THR A 453 27.67 -26.81 84.46
CA THR A 453 26.53 -26.17 85.13
C THR A 453 25.56 -25.50 84.16
N ARG A 454 25.91 -25.41 82.87
CA ARG A 454 25.06 -24.86 81.79
C ARG A 454 24.09 -25.90 81.29
N VAL A 455 23.03 -26.06 82.05
CA VAL A 455 22.01 -27.08 81.81
C VAL A 455 20.64 -26.41 81.78
N THR A 456 19.91 -26.62 80.69
CA THR A 456 18.54 -26.13 80.53
C THR A 456 17.58 -27.26 80.86
N PHE A 457 16.57 -26.95 81.67
CA PHE A 457 15.47 -27.86 81.99
C PHE A 457 14.25 -27.42 81.17
N GLN A 458 13.64 -28.32 80.43
CA GLN A 458 12.41 -28.11 79.66
C GLN A 458 11.21 -28.62 80.46
N ASP A 459 10.05 -28.01 80.24
CA ASP A 459 8.84 -28.28 81.04
C ASP A 459 8.18 -29.63 80.74
N ASP A 460 8.61 -30.30 79.68
CA ASP A 460 8.25 -31.67 79.30
C ASP A 460 8.97 -32.76 80.12
N GLY A 461 9.82 -32.36 81.07
CA GLY A 461 10.58 -33.27 81.95
C GLY A 461 11.94 -33.70 81.40
N TRP A 462 12.37 -33.16 80.26
CA TRP A 462 13.70 -33.33 79.69
C TRP A 462 14.59 -32.12 79.98
N GLY A 463 15.89 -32.34 80.02
CA GLY A 463 16.89 -31.31 80.15
C GLY A 463 18.00 -31.53 79.13
N ARG A 464 18.67 -30.45 78.74
CA ARG A 464 19.77 -30.49 77.78
C ARG A 464 20.97 -29.74 78.34
N CYS A 465 22.14 -30.35 78.27
CA CYS A 465 23.38 -29.63 78.51
C CYS A 465 23.73 -28.78 77.28
N GLU A 466 23.98 -27.49 77.46
CA GLU A 466 24.35 -26.59 76.35
C GLU A 466 25.75 -26.88 75.82
N ASP A 467 26.65 -27.42 76.65
CA ASP A 467 28.05 -27.62 76.27
C ASP A 467 28.31 -28.97 75.58
N CYS A 468 27.71 -30.07 76.04
CA CYS A 468 27.89 -31.39 75.42
C CYS A 468 26.68 -31.86 74.60
N GLY A 469 25.60 -31.06 74.57
CA GLY A 469 24.39 -31.35 73.81
C GLY A 469 23.54 -32.52 74.34
N THR A 470 24.02 -33.26 75.34
CA THR A 470 23.34 -34.44 75.89
C THR A 470 21.99 -34.06 76.49
N THR A 471 20.94 -34.74 76.03
CA THR A 471 19.62 -34.68 76.62
C THR A 471 19.50 -35.74 77.71
N PHE A 472 18.88 -35.38 78.83
CA PHE A 472 18.68 -36.27 79.96
C PHE A 472 17.33 -35.98 80.60
N ARG A 473 16.78 -36.93 81.36
CA ARG A 473 15.46 -36.79 81.98
C ARG A 473 15.63 -36.33 83.42
N TRP A 474 15.04 -35.19 83.79
CA TRP A 474 15.09 -34.69 85.17
C TRP A 474 13.80 -35.00 85.94
N ARG A 475 12.78 -35.52 85.26
CA ARG A 475 11.47 -35.90 85.81
C ARG A 475 11.14 -37.37 85.50
N GLY A 476 10.50 -38.09 86.43
CA GLY A 476 10.06 -39.47 86.24
C GLY A 476 8.91 -39.64 85.21
N PRO A 477 8.70 -40.86 84.66
CA PRO A 477 7.71 -41.10 83.60
C PRO A 477 6.25 -40.95 84.06
N PHE A 478 5.42 -40.32 83.23
CA PHE A 478 3.99 -40.12 83.49
C PHE A 478 3.13 -41.03 82.61
N GLY A 479 2.24 -41.80 83.23
CA GLY A 479 1.26 -42.64 82.53
C GLY A 479 1.76 -44.02 82.09
N VAL A 480 0.81 -44.94 81.88
CA VAL A 480 1.06 -46.36 81.56
C VAL A 480 1.85 -46.53 80.27
N TRP A 481 1.61 -45.68 79.27
CA TRP A 481 2.30 -45.72 77.98
C TRP A 481 3.75 -45.24 78.06
N GLU A 482 4.06 -44.23 78.88
CA GLU A 482 5.45 -43.80 79.08
C GLU A 482 6.22 -44.70 80.03
N ARG A 483 5.54 -45.31 81.02
CA ARG A 483 6.11 -46.42 81.81
C ARG A 483 6.49 -47.59 80.92
N LEU A 484 5.65 -47.93 79.93
CA LEU A 484 5.95 -48.96 78.93
C LEU A 484 7.15 -48.59 78.03
N LYS A 485 7.23 -47.34 77.53
CA LYS A 485 8.39 -46.90 76.75
C LYS A 485 9.69 -46.88 77.54
N ALA A 486 9.67 -46.48 78.82
CA ALA A 486 10.85 -46.44 79.69
C ALA A 486 11.37 -47.85 80.05
N ILE A 487 10.54 -48.88 79.95
CA ILE A 487 10.95 -50.29 80.12
C ILE A 487 11.51 -50.86 78.80
N LEU A 488 11.09 -50.33 77.65
CA LEU A 488 11.40 -50.87 76.32
C LEU A 488 12.61 -50.22 75.64
N VAL A 489 13.11 -49.08 76.12
CA VAL A 489 14.32 -48.43 75.62
C VAL A 489 15.27 -48.21 76.80
N PRO A 490 16.43 -48.88 76.87
CA PRO A 490 17.37 -48.78 77.99
C PRO A 490 18.05 -47.41 78.11
#